data_AF-A0A660S2P9-F1
#
_entry.id   AF-A0A660S2P9-F1
#
_cell.length_a   1.000
_cell.length_b   1.000
_cell.length_c   1.000
_cell.angle_alpha   90.00
_cell.angle_beta   90.00
_cell.angle_gamma   90.00
#
_symmetry.space_group_name_H-M   'P 1'
#
loop_
_entity.id
_entity.type
_entity.pdbx_description
1 polymer ?
#
loop_
_entity_poly.entity_id
_entity_poly.type
_entity_poly.pdbx_seq_one_letter_code
_entity_poly.pdbx_strand_id
1 'polypeptide(L)'
;MSIKFKEAFSHCLKELNIPNIAISLQKYDFEKILKAHDSIHEFMLIPTGLITSNKDFHAKSAFLIYHHEVFYQAHRSLLEALSGYYNAAYTLLRNTLELILKGAFWECMAHKKYRDRAEIIRETGTKIGNSKKTLIDWLSDIIRQKPSIEEELEKTSAGIYDKISPLFEDETFEKIVPKVKPIVKQLANWKIFDPIQESISPEKYIYSFYKKLSADVHVAPDKTNIGKRLLAEKDLFEIEVIPEELNRYAEDLHRVMDIGIVVELNILEDILNEQSKKWLDKKLTAIRELGLSYAFKKISQIIRGNEYAQIQMGN
;
A
#
# COMPACT_ATOMS: atom_id res chain seq x y z
N MET A 1 -23.27 35.42 -8.14
CA MET A 1 -23.00 34.00 -8.46
C MET A 1 -23.93 33.60 -9.60
N SER A 2 -23.40 33.11 -10.73
CA SER A 2 -24.20 32.86 -11.94
C SER A 2 -25.16 31.68 -11.75
N ILE A 3 -26.27 31.67 -12.49
CA ILE A 3 -27.25 30.57 -12.48
C ILE A 3 -26.57 29.25 -12.90
N LYS A 4 -25.76 29.28 -13.97
CA LYS A 4 -24.98 28.13 -14.45
C LYS A 4 -24.04 27.53 -13.39
N PHE A 5 -23.43 28.38 -12.54
CA PHE A 5 -22.59 27.88 -11.45
C PHE A 5 -23.42 27.12 -10.41
N LYS A 6 -24.58 27.66 -10.01
CA LYS A 6 -25.45 27.01 -9.02
C LYS A 6 -25.98 25.67 -9.54
N GLU A 7 -26.33 25.61 -10.81
CA GLU A 7 -26.73 24.37 -11.49
C GLU A 7 -25.59 23.35 -11.47
N ALA A 8 -24.42 23.68 -12.02
CA ALA A 8 -23.28 22.78 -12.05
C ALA A 8 -22.89 22.28 -10.64
N PHE A 9 -22.81 23.18 -9.66
CA PHE A 9 -22.50 22.83 -8.28
C PHE A 9 -23.55 21.90 -7.66
N SER A 10 -24.84 22.17 -7.87
CA SER A 10 -25.91 21.29 -7.39
C SER A 10 -25.89 19.92 -8.06
N HIS A 11 -25.52 19.84 -9.34
CA HIS A 11 -25.35 18.56 -10.04
C HIS A 11 -24.19 17.76 -9.44
N CYS A 12 -23.03 18.38 -9.27
CA CYS A 12 -21.88 17.73 -8.62
C CYS A 12 -22.22 17.25 -7.19
N LEU A 13 -22.93 18.05 -6.39
CA LEU A 13 -23.35 17.64 -5.04
C LEU A 13 -24.26 16.40 -5.05
N LYS A 14 -25.13 16.27 -6.05
CA LYS A 14 -25.98 15.07 -6.21
C LYS A 14 -25.13 13.85 -6.58
N GLU A 15 -24.18 14.00 -7.49
CA GLU A 15 -23.29 12.92 -7.92
C GLU A 15 -22.39 12.40 -6.80
N LEU A 16 -22.06 13.23 -5.80
CA LEU A 16 -21.34 12.76 -4.60
C LEU A 16 -22.12 11.76 -3.76
N ASN A 17 -23.44 11.62 -3.96
CA ASN A 17 -24.29 10.67 -3.23
C ASN A 17 -24.09 10.69 -1.71
N ILE A 18 -23.96 11.88 -1.12
CA ILE A 18 -23.80 12.09 0.34
C ILE A 18 -24.85 11.32 1.18
N PRO A 19 -26.14 11.22 0.77
CA PRO A 19 -27.10 10.39 1.50
C PRO A 19 -26.68 8.92 1.65
N ASN A 20 -26.00 8.35 0.64
CA ASN A 20 -25.49 6.98 0.72
C ASN A 20 -24.40 6.84 1.77
N ILE A 21 -23.56 7.86 1.96
CA ILE A 21 -22.55 7.85 3.03
C ILE A 21 -23.23 7.78 4.39
N ALA A 22 -24.25 8.61 4.62
CA ALA A 22 -25.00 8.57 5.88
C ALA A 22 -25.69 7.22 6.10
N ILE A 23 -26.34 6.67 5.06
CA ILE A 23 -26.95 5.34 5.10
C ILE A 23 -25.90 4.27 5.41
N SER A 24 -24.74 4.32 4.76
CA SER A 24 -23.65 3.39 4.95
C SER A 24 -23.19 3.33 6.40
N LEU A 25 -23.04 4.50 7.03
CA LEU A 25 -22.58 4.64 8.41
C LEU A 25 -23.67 4.31 9.44
N GLN A 26 -24.95 4.55 9.13
CA GLN A 26 -26.05 4.37 10.07
C GLN A 26 -26.69 2.98 10.03
N LYS A 27 -26.75 2.34 8.87
CA LYS A 27 -27.59 1.15 8.64
C LYS A 27 -26.81 -0.16 8.50
N TYR A 28 -25.51 -0.11 8.26
CA TYR A 28 -24.69 -1.30 8.03
C TYR A 28 -23.66 -1.49 9.15
N ASP A 29 -22.70 -2.39 8.94
CA ASP A 29 -21.72 -2.79 9.95
C ASP A 29 -20.73 -1.65 10.25
N PHE A 30 -21.18 -0.71 11.07
CA PHE A 30 -20.44 0.50 11.43
C PHE A 30 -19.09 0.16 12.05
N GLU A 31 -19.00 -0.91 12.85
CA GLU A 31 -17.75 -1.35 13.48
C GLU A 31 -16.70 -1.76 12.43
N LYS A 32 -17.09 -2.52 11.39
CA LYS A 32 -16.14 -2.87 10.31
C LYS A 32 -15.68 -1.63 9.54
N ILE A 33 -16.60 -0.73 9.24
CA ILE A 33 -16.29 0.51 8.50
C ILE A 33 -15.36 1.40 9.34
N LEU A 34 -15.68 1.56 10.62
CA LEU A 34 -14.89 2.35 11.57
C LEU A 34 -13.48 1.78 11.70
N LYS A 35 -13.34 0.46 11.87
CA LYS A 35 -12.02 -0.19 11.92
C LYS A 35 -11.23 0.03 10.65
N ALA A 36 -11.85 -0.11 9.47
CA ALA A 36 -11.18 0.12 8.20
C ALA A 36 -10.75 1.60 8.04
N HIS A 37 -11.60 2.55 8.44
CA HIS A 37 -11.29 3.98 8.47
C HIS A 37 -10.13 4.29 9.41
N ASP A 38 -10.20 3.86 10.66
CA ASP A 38 -9.20 4.16 11.68
C ASP A 38 -7.86 3.48 11.40
N SER A 39 -7.87 2.35 10.68
CA SER A 39 -6.65 1.72 10.18
C SER A 39 -5.88 2.58 9.17
N ILE A 40 -6.58 3.40 8.36
CA ILE A 40 -5.92 4.38 7.47
C ILE A 40 -5.17 5.42 8.30
N HIS A 41 -5.78 5.89 9.40
CA HIS A 41 -5.16 6.87 10.28
C HIS A 41 -3.97 6.29 11.02
N GLU A 42 -4.06 5.06 11.53
CA GLU A 42 -2.90 4.42 12.17
C GLU A 42 -1.75 4.22 11.18
N PHE A 43 -2.02 3.78 9.94
CA PHE A 43 -0.99 3.73 8.88
C PHE A 43 -0.32 5.10 8.66
N MET A 44 -1.07 6.20 8.67
CA MET A 44 -0.49 7.53 8.52
C MET A 44 0.34 7.97 9.74
N LEU A 45 -0.08 7.56 10.94
CA LEU A 45 0.54 7.99 12.20
C LEU A 45 1.87 7.30 12.48
N ILE A 46 2.07 6.05 12.05
CA ILE A 46 3.29 5.30 12.38
C ILE A 46 4.56 6.06 11.98
N PRO A 47 4.78 6.50 10.72
CA PRO A 47 6.02 7.21 10.39
C PRO A 47 6.26 8.47 11.22
N THR A 48 5.20 9.18 11.63
CA THR A 48 5.32 10.39 12.46
C THR A 48 5.88 10.11 13.86
N GLY A 49 5.67 8.90 14.39
CA GLY A 49 6.24 8.45 15.66
C GLY A 49 7.65 7.86 15.57
N LEU A 50 8.08 7.49 14.35
CA LEU A 50 9.38 6.83 14.12
C LEU A 50 10.44 7.78 13.58
N ILE A 51 10.05 8.75 12.74
CA ILE A 51 10.95 9.73 12.14
C ILE A 51 11.18 10.86 13.14
N THR A 52 12.41 10.97 13.64
CA THR A 52 12.77 11.94 14.68
C THR A 52 13.57 13.12 14.17
N SER A 53 14.04 13.06 12.93
CA SER A 53 14.88 14.09 12.33
C SER A 53 14.68 14.21 10.82
N ASN A 54 15.10 15.34 10.25
CA ASN A 54 15.15 15.50 8.79
C ASN A 54 16.08 14.48 8.12
N LYS A 55 17.12 14.03 8.83
CA LYS A 55 18.02 13.00 8.32
C LYS A 55 17.29 11.66 8.14
N ASP A 56 16.49 11.26 9.12
CA ASP A 56 15.68 10.05 9.04
C ASP A 56 14.67 10.15 7.88
N PHE A 57 14.03 11.32 7.74
CA PHE A 57 13.12 11.60 6.64
C PHE A 57 13.81 11.47 5.28
N HIS A 58 14.96 12.12 5.09
CA HIS A 58 15.69 12.04 3.83
C HIS A 58 16.14 10.62 3.52
N ALA A 59 16.66 9.89 4.52
CA ALA A 59 17.10 8.52 4.36
C ALA A 59 15.96 7.57 3.96
N LYS A 60 14.70 7.92 4.25
CA LYS A 60 13.48 7.11 3.96
C LYS A 60 12.51 7.76 2.98
N SER A 61 12.95 8.81 2.31
CA SER A 61 12.10 9.68 1.50
C SER A 61 11.51 9.00 0.26
N ALA A 62 12.16 7.97 -0.31
CA ALA A 62 11.58 7.23 -1.42
C ALA A 62 10.27 6.52 -1.03
N PHE A 63 10.24 5.84 0.12
CA PHE A 63 9.01 5.25 0.64
C PHE A 63 7.97 6.33 1.00
N LEU A 64 8.39 7.38 1.71
CA LEU A 64 7.47 8.37 2.28
C LEU A 64 6.70 9.18 1.23
N ILE A 65 7.26 9.38 0.03
CA ILE A 65 6.54 10.00 -1.10
C ILE A 65 5.31 9.16 -1.49
N TYR A 66 5.48 7.83 -1.57
CA TYR A 66 4.37 6.92 -1.87
C TYR A 66 3.42 6.79 -0.68
N HIS A 67 3.95 6.76 0.55
CA HIS A 67 3.16 6.66 1.78
C HIS A 67 2.11 7.77 1.89
N HIS A 68 2.50 9.02 1.60
CA HIS A 68 1.57 10.15 1.58
C HIS A 68 0.44 9.94 0.56
N GLU A 69 0.76 9.49 -0.65
CA GLU A 69 -0.24 9.20 -1.69
C GLU A 69 -1.18 8.04 -1.30
N VAL A 70 -0.64 6.99 -0.65
CA VAL A 70 -1.41 5.85 -0.13
C VAL A 70 -2.51 6.31 0.82
N PHE A 71 -2.23 7.25 1.72
CA PHE A 71 -3.21 7.79 2.67
C PHE A 71 -4.41 8.43 1.97
N TYR A 72 -4.17 9.35 1.03
CA TYR A 72 -5.26 10.02 0.31
C TYR A 72 -6.03 9.07 -0.58
N GLN A 73 -5.35 8.13 -1.23
CA GLN A 73 -6.03 7.13 -2.06
C GLN A 73 -6.87 6.16 -1.25
N ALA A 74 -6.40 5.70 -0.09
CA ALA A 74 -7.18 4.84 0.80
C ALA A 74 -8.45 5.56 1.30
N HIS A 75 -8.33 6.83 1.70
CA HIS A 75 -9.49 7.64 2.07
C HIS A 75 -10.46 7.84 0.91
N ARG A 76 -9.95 8.18 -0.28
CA ARG A 76 -10.82 8.36 -1.45
C ARG A 76 -11.53 7.07 -1.81
N SER A 77 -10.81 5.96 -1.79
CA SER A 77 -11.33 4.61 -1.99
C SER A 77 -12.48 4.31 -1.04
N LEU A 78 -12.33 4.61 0.26
CA LEU A 78 -13.38 4.41 1.25
C LEU A 78 -14.62 5.27 0.96
N LEU A 79 -14.43 6.53 0.60
CA LEU A 79 -15.55 7.43 0.26
C LEU A 79 -16.34 6.94 -0.96
N GLU A 80 -15.66 6.41 -1.99
CA GLU A 80 -16.34 5.82 -3.15
C GLU A 80 -17.19 4.61 -2.74
N ALA A 81 -16.66 3.73 -1.86
CA ALA A 81 -17.40 2.57 -1.37
C ALA A 81 -18.63 2.98 -0.55
N LEU A 82 -18.49 3.96 0.35
CA LEU A 82 -19.59 4.49 1.17
C LEU A 82 -20.68 5.16 0.31
N SER A 83 -20.31 5.65 -0.86
CA SER A 83 -21.24 6.27 -1.82
C SER A 83 -21.91 5.25 -2.76
N GLY A 84 -21.49 3.97 -2.73
CA GLY A 84 -22.02 2.90 -3.57
C GLY A 84 -21.27 2.68 -4.90
N TYR A 85 -20.11 3.31 -5.09
CA TYR A 85 -19.26 3.19 -6.29
C TYR A 85 -18.16 2.15 -6.11
N TYR A 86 -18.55 0.89 -5.90
CA TYR A 86 -17.61 -0.18 -5.54
C TYR A 86 -16.51 -0.44 -6.57
N ASN A 87 -16.81 -0.36 -7.88
CA ASN A 87 -15.76 -0.56 -8.89
C ASN A 87 -14.65 0.50 -8.80
N ALA A 88 -15.02 1.78 -8.59
CA ALA A 88 -14.07 2.87 -8.39
C ALA A 88 -13.29 2.66 -7.07
N ALA A 89 -14.00 2.29 -6.00
CA ALA A 89 -13.38 1.98 -4.71
C ALA A 89 -12.33 0.86 -4.84
N TYR A 90 -12.68 -0.29 -5.41
CA TYR A 90 -11.72 -1.40 -5.58
C TYR A 90 -10.54 -1.05 -6.50
N THR A 91 -10.76 -0.19 -7.50
CA THR A 91 -9.68 0.30 -8.36
C THR A 91 -8.69 1.15 -7.58
N LEU A 92 -9.18 2.07 -6.76
CA LEU A 92 -8.35 2.88 -5.88
C LEU A 92 -7.65 2.00 -4.83
N LEU A 93 -8.35 1.07 -4.19
CA LEU A 93 -7.76 0.16 -3.19
C LEU A 93 -6.65 -0.73 -3.76
N ARG A 94 -6.83 -1.24 -4.98
CA ARG A 94 -5.77 -1.97 -5.70
C ARG A 94 -4.56 -1.08 -5.90
N ASN A 95 -4.78 0.18 -6.29
CA ASN A 95 -3.70 1.15 -6.48
C ASN A 95 -3.00 1.48 -5.15
N THR A 96 -3.75 1.65 -4.06
CA THR A 96 -3.23 1.80 -2.69
C THR A 96 -2.24 0.68 -2.34
N LEU A 97 -2.62 -0.59 -2.54
CA LEU A 97 -1.71 -1.72 -2.32
C LEU A 97 -0.50 -1.68 -3.25
N GLU A 98 -0.69 -1.35 -4.53
CA GLU A 98 0.43 -1.25 -5.48
C GLU A 98 1.43 -0.15 -5.09
N LEU A 99 0.94 0.99 -4.60
CA LEU A 99 1.77 2.10 -4.13
C LEU A 99 2.57 1.72 -2.87
N ILE A 100 1.96 1.01 -1.91
CA ILE A 100 2.68 0.45 -0.76
C ILE A 100 3.85 -0.43 -1.24
N LEU A 101 3.58 -1.35 -2.17
CA LEU A 101 4.57 -2.28 -2.69
C LEU A 101 5.67 -1.58 -3.50
N LYS A 102 5.30 -0.63 -4.37
CA LYS A 102 6.27 0.14 -5.17
C LYS A 102 7.11 1.06 -4.30
N GLY A 103 6.51 1.77 -3.35
CA GLY A 103 7.22 2.62 -2.41
C GLY A 103 8.27 1.83 -1.63
N ALA A 104 7.88 0.69 -1.07
CA ALA A 104 8.81 -0.17 -0.34
C ALA A 104 9.93 -0.71 -1.24
N PHE A 105 9.58 -1.09 -2.48
CA PHE A 105 10.55 -1.57 -3.45
C PHE A 105 11.59 -0.50 -3.81
N TRP A 106 11.15 0.71 -4.14
CA TRP A 106 12.06 1.79 -4.52
C TRP A 106 12.93 2.25 -3.36
N GLU A 107 12.37 2.28 -2.15
CA GLU A 107 13.11 2.52 -0.93
C GLU A 107 14.21 1.47 -0.71
N CYS A 108 13.88 0.19 -0.82
CA CYS A 108 14.89 -0.87 -0.77
C CYS A 108 15.94 -0.69 -1.88
N MET A 109 15.53 -0.40 -3.12
CA MET A 109 16.44 -0.16 -4.23
C MET A 109 17.35 1.08 -4.04
N ALA A 110 16.98 2.03 -3.20
CA ALA A 110 17.84 3.16 -2.86
C ALA A 110 18.98 2.78 -1.90
N HIS A 111 18.88 1.65 -1.19
CA HIS A 111 19.93 1.19 -0.27
C HIS A 111 20.73 0.00 -0.81
N LYS A 112 22.05 0.10 -0.72
CA LYS A 112 23.01 -0.92 -1.13
C LYS A 112 22.74 -2.28 -0.52
N LYS A 113 22.41 -2.31 0.79
CA LYS A 113 22.12 -3.55 1.54
C LYS A 113 21.02 -4.41 0.91
N TYR A 114 20.10 -3.81 0.15
CA TYR A 114 19.05 -4.52 -0.58
C TYR A 114 19.41 -4.70 -2.05
N ARG A 115 19.96 -3.68 -2.72
CA ARG A 115 20.41 -3.79 -4.12
C ARG A 115 21.37 -4.96 -4.35
N ASP A 116 22.32 -5.15 -3.44
CA ASP A 116 23.33 -6.21 -3.57
C ASP A 116 22.67 -7.61 -3.52
N ARG A 117 21.59 -7.74 -2.73
CA ARG A 117 20.79 -8.96 -2.51
C ARG A 117 19.49 -8.96 -3.31
N ALA A 118 19.49 -8.39 -4.51
CA ALA A 118 18.32 -8.27 -5.38
C ALA A 118 18.23 -9.43 -6.39
N GLU A 119 18.39 -10.68 -5.96
CA GLU A 119 18.58 -11.82 -6.88
C GLU A 119 17.40 -11.99 -7.85
N ILE A 120 16.17 -11.84 -7.36
CA ILE A 120 14.96 -12.01 -8.18
C ILE A 120 14.88 -10.93 -9.26
N ILE A 121 15.31 -9.71 -8.97
CA ILE A 121 15.29 -8.60 -9.95
C ILE A 121 16.39 -8.75 -11.00
N ARG A 122 17.53 -9.38 -10.67
CA ARG A 122 18.56 -9.73 -11.66
C ARG A 122 18.04 -10.70 -12.73
N GLU A 123 16.98 -11.45 -12.41
CA GLU A 123 16.37 -12.39 -13.36
C GLU A 123 15.30 -11.74 -14.27
N THR A 124 14.78 -10.55 -13.95
CA THR A 124 13.60 -9.97 -14.60
C THR A 124 13.88 -9.09 -15.82
N GLY A 125 15.15 -8.99 -16.23
CA GLY A 125 15.57 -8.07 -17.31
C GLY A 125 14.93 -8.35 -18.67
N THR A 126 14.95 -7.32 -19.52
CA THR A 126 14.45 -7.35 -20.90
C THR A 126 15.60 -7.31 -21.89
N LYS A 127 15.39 -7.81 -23.11
CA LYS A 127 16.41 -7.73 -24.17
C LYS A 127 16.41 -6.33 -24.78
N ILE A 128 17.54 -5.65 -24.74
CA ILE A 128 17.76 -4.34 -25.38
C ILE A 128 18.98 -4.48 -26.29
N GLY A 129 18.74 -4.36 -27.60
CA GLY A 129 19.75 -4.72 -28.60
C GLY A 129 20.21 -6.17 -28.44
N ASN A 130 21.50 -6.37 -28.18
CA ASN A 130 22.12 -7.70 -28.08
C ASN A 130 22.29 -8.21 -26.64
N SER A 131 21.93 -7.42 -25.62
CA SER A 131 22.10 -7.81 -24.21
C SER A 131 20.77 -7.79 -23.45
N LYS A 132 20.68 -8.62 -22.41
CA LYS A 132 19.61 -8.53 -21.42
C LYS A 132 20.01 -7.43 -20.43
N LYS A 133 19.14 -6.43 -20.25
CA LYS A 133 19.33 -5.35 -19.29
C LYS A 133 18.29 -5.45 -18.18
N THR A 134 18.76 -5.46 -16.94
CA THR A 134 17.94 -5.47 -15.73
C THR A 134 17.97 -4.09 -15.05
N LEU A 135 17.05 -3.88 -14.11
CA LEU A 135 17.07 -2.68 -13.27
C LEU A 135 18.37 -2.59 -12.45
N ILE A 136 18.92 -3.73 -12.03
CA ILE A 136 20.18 -3.77 -11.30
C ILE A 136 21.34 -3.33 -12.19
N ASP A 137 21.40 -3.83 -13.43
CA ASP A 137 22.44 -3.42 -14.39
C ASP A 137 22.37 -1.91 -14.66
N TRP A 138 21.15 -1.38 -14.83
CA TRP A 138 20.93 0.06 -14.99
C TRP A 138 21.50 0.88 -13.83
N LEU A 139 21.13 0.53 -12.59
CA LEU A 139 21.60 1.26 -11.41
C LEU A 139 23.12 1.07 -11.19
N SER A 140 23.65 -0.13 -11.42
CA SER A 140 25.08 -0.40 -11.34
C SER A 140 25.88 0.38 -12.38
N ASP A 141 25.37 0.54 -13.60
CA ASP A 141 26.00 1.36 -14.64
C ASP A 141 26.08 2.83 -14.21
N ILE A 142 24.98 3.39 -13.68
CA ILE A 142 24.92 4.78 -13.19
C ILE A 142 25.89 5.00 -12.03
N ILE A 143 25.91 4.09 -11.05
CA ILE A 143 26.82 4.19 -9.90
C ILE A 143 28.28 4.03 -10.35
N ARG A 144 28.58 3.14 -11.31
CA ARG A 144 29.93 2.99 -11.86
C ARG A 144 30.42 4.26 -12.55
N GLN A 145 29.53 4.99 -13.22
CA GLN A 145 29.86 6.27 -13.86
C GLN A 145 30.09 7.40 -12.84
N LYS A 146 29.30 7.44 -11.75
CA LYS A 146 29.45 8.40 -10.66
C LYS A 146 29.32 7.70 -9.30
N PRO A 147 30.42 7.21 -8.71
CA PRO A 147 30.38 6.44 -7.46
C PRO A 147 29.73 7.16 -6.27
N SER A 148 29.77 8.50 -6.25
CA SER A 148 29.11 9.29 -5.19
C SER A 148 27.60 9.08 -5.11
N ILE A 149 26.96 8.63 -6.20
CA ILE A 149 25.52 8.34 -6.23
C ILE A 149 25.15 7.27 -5.19
N GLU A 150 26.03 6.28 -4.95
CA GLU A 150 25.74 5.25 -3.96
C GLU A 150 25.59 5.84 -2.56
N GLU A 151 26.51 6.73 -2.13
CA GLU A 151 26.43 7.40 -0.84
C GLU A 151 25.30 8.45 -0.78
N GLU A 152 25.05 9.15 -1.90
CA GLU A 152 23.94 10.10 -2.03
C GLU A 152 22.58 9.41 -1.78
N LEU A 153 22.37 8.22 -2.35
CA LEU A 153 21.13 7.45 -2.18
C LEU A 153 20.92 6.93 -0.74
N GLU A 154 22.00 6.57 -0.04
CA GLU A 154 21.90 6.18 1.38
C GLU A 154 21.48 7.34 2.28
N LYS A 155 21.87 8.58 1.92
CA LYS A 155 21.51 9.79 2.67
C LYS A 155 20.13 10.32 2.29
N THR A 156 19.77 10.24 1.01
CA THR A 156 18.52 10.76 0.45
C THR A 156 17.93 9.74 -0.53
N SER A 157 17.10 8.83 -0.02
CA SER A 157 16.62 7.70 -0.82
C SER A 157 15.74 8.13 -2.00
N ALA A 158 14.98 9.23 -1.89
CA ALA A 158 14.19 9.79 -2.99
C ALA A 158 15.01 10.15 -4.23
N GLY A 159 16.34 10.33 -4.10
CA GLY A 159 17.22 10.51 -5.25
C GLY A 159 17.20 9.34 -6.23
N ILE A 160 16.65 8.17 -5.84
CA ILE A 160 16.44 7.03 -6.74
C ILE A 160 15.52 7.40 -7.91
N TYR A 161 14.53 8.28 -7.68
CA TYR A 161 13.56 8.67 -8.71
C TYR A 161 14.23 9.40 -9.87
N ASP A 162 15.20 10.26 -9.59
CA ASP A 162 16.01 10.90 -10.64
C ASP A 162 16.82 9.87 -11.45
N LYS A 163 17.25 8.76 -10.81
CA LYS A 163 18.06 7.73 -11.48
C LYS A 163 17.23 6.79 -12.34
N ILE A 164 15.94 6.67 -12.04
CA ILE A 164 15.03 5.80 -12.79
C ILE A 164 14.08 6.57 -13.71
N SER A 165 13.94 7.90 -13.59
CA SER A 165 13.11 8.72 -14.48
C SER A 165 13.29 8.39 -15.96
N PRO A 166 14.54 8.24 -16.48
CA PRO A 166 14.75 7.89 -17.89
C PRO A 166 14.14 6.55 -18.31
N LEU A 167 13.89 5.63 -17.36
CA LEU A 167 13.23 4.35 -17.64
C LEU A 167 11.74 4.52 -17.95
N PHE A 168 11.12 5.62 -17.54
CA PHE A 168 9.70 5.89 -17.77
C PHE A 168 9.44 6.85 -18.94
N GLU A 169 10.49 7.52 -19.43
CA GLU A 169 10.41 8.47 -20.55
C GLU A 169 10.56 7.78 -21.91
N ASP A 170 11.14 6.57 -21.96
CA ASP A 170 11.37 5.78 -23.18
C ASP A 170 10.72 4.39 -23.06
N GLU A 171 9.78 4.08 -23.96
CA GLU A 171 9.07 2.79 -24.03
C GLU A 171 10.02 1.57 -24.14
N THR A 172 11.22 1.78 -24.68
CA THR A 172 12.25 0.74 -24.79
C THR A 172 12.77 0.35 -23.40
N PHE A 173 12.95 1.35 -22.53
CA PHE A 173 13.51 1.17 -21.20
C PHE A 173 12.45 0.86 -20.14
N GLU A 174 11.17 1.19 -20.39
CA GLU A 174 10.06 0.91 -19.46
C GLU A 174 10.00 -0.58 -19.08
N LYS A 175 10.31 -1.48 -20.02
CA LYS A 175 10.33 -2.94 -19.81
C LYS A 175 11.42 -3.41 -18.84
N ILE A 176 12.39 -2.56 -18.49
CA ILE A 176 13.38 -2.84 -17.43
C ILE A 176 12.72 -2.80 -16.05
N VAL A 177 11.69 -1.96 -15.88
CA VAL A 177 10.98 -1.81 -14.60
C VAL A 177 10.19 -3.09 -14.32
N PRO A 178 10.46 -3.77 -13.18
CA PRO A 178 9.79 -5.03 -12.87
C PRO A 178 8.28 -4.84 -12.66
N LYS A 179 7.50 -5.82 -13.09
CA LYS A 179 6.06 -5.89 -12.76
C LYS A 179 5.86 -6.21 -11.27
N VAL A 180 4.64 -6.02 -10.76
CA VAL A 180 4.29 -6.24 -9.34
C VAL A 180 4.65 -7.63 -8.82
N LYS A 181 4.52 -8.69 -9.63
CA LYS A 181 4.84 -10.06 -9.19
C LYS A 181 6.31 -10.21 -8.78
N PRO A 182 7.31 -9.87 -9.62
CA PRO A 182 8.70 -9.80 -9.18
C PRO A 182 8.95 -8.90 -7.97
N ILE A 183 8.31 -7.73 -7.90
CA ILE A 183 8.43 -6.81 -6.76
C ILE A 183 8.03 -7.50 -5.46
N VAL A 184 6.84 -8.11 -5.42
CA VAL A 184 6.33 -8.84 -4.24
C VAL A 184 7.28 -9.96 -3.84
N LYS A 185 7.78 -10.74 -4.80
CA LYS A 185 8.75 -11.80 -4.51
C LYS A 185 10.04 -11.25 -3.90
N GLN A 186 10.57 -10.16 -4.45
CA GLN A 186 11.81 -9.57 -3.95
C GLN A 186 11.63 -8.94 -2.56
N LEU A 187 10.50 -8.27 -2.30
CA LEU A 187 10.16 -7.75 -0.97
C LEU A 187 10.04 -8.85 0.07
N ALA A 188 9.45 -9.99 -0.30
CA ALA A 188 9.40 -11.17 0.56
C ALA A 188 10.80 -11.74 0.85
N ASN A 189 11.67 -11.82 -0.17
CA ASN A 189 13.07 -12.24 -0.01
C ASN A 189 13.86 -11.30 0.94
N TRP A 190 13.58 -10.00 0.88
CA TRP A 190 14.12 -9.02 1.83
C TRP A 190 13.42 -8.99 3.19
N LYS A 191 12.46 -9.89 3.43
CA LYS A 191 11.68 -9.99 4.68
C LYS A 191 10.87 -8.75 5.03
N ILE A 192 10.51 -7.93 4.03
CA ILE A 192 9.69 -6.72 4.23
C ILE A 192 8.26 -7.04 4.66
N PHE A 193 7.81 -8.29 4.45
CA PHE A 193 6.50 -8.76 4.88
C PHE A 193 6.53 -9.51 6.22
N ASP A 194 7.67 -9.70 6.88
CA ASP A 194 7.69 -10.38 8.17
C ASP A 194 6.94 -9.51 9.21
N PRO A 195 6.02 -10.07 10.02
CA PRO A 195 5.82 -11.49 10.31
C PRO A 195 4.56 -12.09 9.66
N ILE A 196 4.12 -11.57 8.51
CA ILE A 196 2.99 -12.10 7.74
C ILE A 196 3.35 -13.53 7.29
N GLN A 197 2.95 -14.50 8.11
CA GLN A 197 3.12 -15.91 7.87
C GLN A 197 1.72 -16.52 7.90
N GLU A 198 1.10 -16.61 6.73
CA GLU A 198 -0.09 -17.42 6.58
C GLU A 198 0.30 -18.89 6.35
N SER A 199 -0.70 -19.77 6.30
CA SER A 199 -0.55 -21.17 5.85
C SER A 199 0.12 -21.29 4.47
N ILE A 200 0.24 -20.18 3.75
CA ILE A 200 0.93 -20.00 2.48
C ILE A 200 2.04 -18.94 2.67
N SER A 201 3.17 -19.09 1.96
CA SER A 201 4.27 -18.09 1.94
C SER A 201 3.79 -16.65 1.69
N PRO A 202 4.38 -15.62 2.34
CA PRO A 202 3.95 -14.22 2.25
C PRO A 202 3.83 -13.70 0.81
N GLU A 203 4.76 -14.08 -0.07
CA GLU A 203 4.73 -13.69 -1.48
C GLU A 203 3.42 -14.10 -2.18
N LYS A 204 2.93 -15.32 -1.91
CA LYS A 204 1.71 -15.87 -2.52
C LYS A 204 0.48 -15.25 -1.89
N TYR A 205 0.49 -15.05 -0.58
CA TYR A 205 -0.58 -14.36 0.14
C TYR A 205 -0.82 -12.97 -0.45
N ILE A 206 0.21 -12.12 -0.45
CA ILE A 206 0.12 -10.73 -0.95
C ILE A 206 -0.21 -10.70 -2.45
N TYR A 207 0.45 -11.53 -3.26
CA TYR A 207 0.21 -11.51 -4.70
C TYR A 207 -1.17 -12.06 -5.09
N SER A 208 -1.69 -13.06 -4.37
CA SER A 208 -3.06 -13.56 -4.58
C SER A 208 -4.09 -12.49 -4.23
N PHE A 209 -3.85 -11.73 -3.16
CA PHE A 209 -4.71 -10.64 -2.76
C PHE A 209 -4.68 -9.47 -3.77
N TYR A 210 -3.49 -9.09 -4.24
CA TYR A 210 -3.35 -8.14 -5.33
C TYR A 210 -4.11 -8.60 -6.59
N LYS A 211 -4.05 -9.88 -6.94
CA LYS A 211 -4.82 -10.45 -8.06
C LYS A 211 -6.33 -10.38 -7.84
N LYS A 212 -6.80 -10.65 -6.61
CA LYS A 212 -8.22 -10.49 -6.24
C LYS A 212 -8.67 -9.06 -6.52
N LEU A 213 -7.97 -8.07 -5.99
CA LEU A 213 -8.30 -6.66 -6.21
C LEU A 213 -8.21 -6.26 -7.70
N SER A 214 -7.24 -6.82 -8.43
CA SER A 214 -7.09 -6.57 -9.87
C SER A 214 -8.24 -7.13 -10.71
N ALA A 215 -8.98 -8.14 -10.23
CA ALA A 215 -10.14 -8.67 -10.96
C ALA A 215 -11.27 -7.63 -11.05
N ASP A 216 -11.46 -6.82 -10.00
CA ASP A 216 -12.42 -5.71 -10.01
C ASP A 216 -12.00 -4.60 -10.99
N VAL A 217 -10.70 -4.37 -11.15
CA VAL A 217 -10.14 -3.38 -12.12
C VAL A 217 -10.36 -3.78 -13.57
N HIS A 218 -10.34 -5.08 -13.87
CA HIS A 218 -10.55 -5.58 -15.23
C HIS A 218 -12.04 -5.65 -15.63
N VAL A 219 -12.95 -5.11 -14.80
CA VAL A 219 -14.36 -4.89 -15.13
C VAL A 219 -15.02 -6.20 -15.62
N ALA A 220 -14.71 -7.32 -14.97
CA ALA A 220 -15.47 -8.55 -15.20
C ALA A 220 -16.97 -8.25 -15.00
N PRO A 221 -17.88 -8.79 -15.82
CA PRO A 221 -19.29 -8.37 -15.83
C PRO A 221 -19.94 -8.35 -14.43
N ASP A 222 -19.65 -9.34 -13.60
CA ASP A 222 -20.11 -9.50 -12.21
C ASP A 222 -19.42 -8.58 -11.19
N LYS A 223 -18.31 -7.94 -11.56
CA LYS A 223 -17.53 -6.98 -10.76
C LYS A 223 -17.83 -5.51 -11.07
N THR A 224 -18.59 -5.27 -12.13
CA THR A 224 -19.10 -3.92 -12.43
C THR A 224 -20.13 -3.50 -11.39
N ASN A 225 -20.39 -2.19 -11.24
CA ASN A 225 -21.45 -1.73 -10.34
C ASN A 225 -22.82 -2.30 -10.75
N ILE A 226 -23.10 -2.40 -12.05
CA ILE A 226 -24.33 -2.99 -12.58
C ILE A 226 -24.39 -4.49 -12.25
N GLY A 227 -23.28 -5.23 -12.45
CA GLY A 227 -23.19 -6.66 -12.12
C GLY A 227 -23.40 -6.93 -10.64
N LYS A 228 -22.79 -6.13 -9.77
CA LYS A 228 -22.96 -6.22 -8.32
C LYS A 228 -24.41 -5.96 -7.91
N ARG A 229 -25.08 -4.98 -8.54
CA ARG A 229 -26.50 -4.68 -8.30
C ARG A 229 -27.43 -5.79 -8.80
N LEU A 230 -27.17 -6.34 -10.00
CA LEU A 230 -27.91 -7.49 -10.54
C LEU A 230 -27.87 -8.67 -9.57
N LEU A 231 -26.67 -9.00 -9.05
CA LEU A 231 -26.48 -10.11 -8.12
C LEU A 231 -27.11 -9.85 -6.74
N ALA A 232 -27.25 -8.59 -6.35
CA ALA A 232 -27.88 -8.19 -5.09
C ALA A 232 -29.39 -7.89 -5.24
N GLU A 233 -29.98 -8.18 -6.41
CA GLU A 233 -31.39 -7.90 -6.72
C GLU A 233 -31.80 -6.44 -6.47
N LYS A 234 -30.89 -5.51 -6.79
CA LYS A 234 -31.06 -4.05 -6.66
C LYS A 234 -31.42 -3.39 -7.99
N ASP A 235 -31.93 -2.17 -7.92
CA ASP A 235 -32.13 -1.34 -9.11
C ASP A 235 -30.79 -1.13 -9.84
N LEU A 236 -30.81 -1.24 -11.17
CA LEU A 236 -29.60 -1.24 -12.00
C LEU A 236 -29.02 0.16 -12.16
N PHE A 237 -29.88 1.16 -12.27
CA PHE A 237 -29.52 2.51 -12.67
C PHE A 237 -29.47 3.46 -11.46
N GLU A 238 -30.13 3.12 -10.37
CA GLU A 238 -29.98 3.82 -9.10
C GLU A 238 -28.70 3.41 -8.36
N ILE A 239 -28.07 4.40 -7.73
CA ILE A 239 -26.85 4.17 -6.96
C ILE A 239 -27.26 3.87 -5.53
N GLU A 240 -27.28 2.58 -5.21
CA GLU A 240 -27.56 2.09 -3.87
C GLU A 240 -26.34 1.47 -3.22
N VAL A 241 -26.31 1.53 -1.88
CA VAL A 241 -25.33 0.83 -1.07
C VAL A 241 -25.74 -0.64 -0.97
N ILE A 242 -24.81 -1.54 -1.27
CA ILE A 242 -24.95 -2.99 -1.14
C ILE A 242 -24.21 -3.42 0.14
N PRO A 243 -24.92 -3.80 1.22
CA PRO A 243 -24.31 -4.07 2.53
C PRO A 243 -23.19 -5.11 2.46
N GLU A 244 -23.42 -6.21 1.73
CA GLU A 244 -22.48 -7.31 1.61
C GLU A 244 -21.20 -6.86 0.90
N GLU A 245 -21.34 -6.02 -0.11
CA GLU A 245 -20.19 -5.47 -0.84
C GLU A 245 -19.43 -4.45 -0.02
N LEU A 246 -20.13 -3.58 0.72
CA LEU A 246 -19.50 -2.62 1.62
C LEU A 246 -18.70 -3.33 2.72
N ASN A 247 -19.24 -4.40 3.29
CA ASN A 247 -18.55 -5.20 4.30
C ASN A 247 -17.32 -5.90 3.74
N ARG A 248 -17.43 -6.52 2.55
CA ARG A 248 -16.28 -7.12 1.86
C ARG A 248 -15.21 -6.08 1.55
N TYR A 249 -15.62 -4.90 1.11
CA TYR A 249 -14.70 -3.80 0.83
C TYR A 249 -13.99 -3.32 2.10
N ALA A 250 -14.71 -3.14 3.21
CA ALA A 250 -14.13 -2.71 4.48
C ALA A 250 -13.09 -3.71 4.99
N GLU A 251 -13.36 -5.01 4.88
CA GLU A 251 -12.40 -6.08 5.21
C GLU A 251 -11.16 -6.05 4.31
N ASP A 252 -11.35 -5.85 3.01
CA ASP A 252 -10.24 -5.75 2.06
C ASP A 252 -9.38 -4.49 2.32
N LEU A 253 -10.00 -3.35 2.62
CA LEU A 253 -9.30 -2.11 3.00
C LEU A 253 -8.51 -2.30 4.30
N HIS A 254 -9.14 -2.84 5.33
CA HIS A 254 -8.50 -3.14 6.61
C HIS A 254 -7.26 -4.02 6.43
N ARG A 255 -7.38 -5.06 5.60
CA ARG A 255 -6.26 -5.95 5.24
C ARG A 255 -5.14 -5.23 4.48
N VAL A 256 -5.45 -4.31 3.55
CA VAL A 256 -4.42 -3.50 2.86
C VAL A 256 -3.68 -2.63 3.88
N MET A 257 -4.38 -2.03 4.85
CA MET A 257 -3.74 -1.22 5.90
C MET A 257 -2.87 -2.06 6.84
N ASP A 258 -3.32 -3.25 7.26
CA ASP A 258 -2.51 -4.15 8.11
C ASP A 258 -1.21 -4.57 7.39
N ILE A 259 -1.30 -4.89 6.09
CA ILE A 259 -0.12 -5.15 5.24
C ILE A 259 0.78 -3.90 5.16
N GLY A 260 0.20 -2.73 4.92
CA GLY A 260 0.92 -1.46 4.82
C GLY A 260 1.71 -1.13 6.07
N ILE A 261 1.11 -1.33 7.24
CA ILE A 261 1.75 -1.07 8.54
C ILE A 261 2.92 -2.03 8.79
N VAL A 262 2.81 -3.30 8.39
CA VAL A 262 3.96 -4.22 8.47
C VAL A 262 5.10 -3.75 7.56
N VAL A 263 4.77 -3.37 6.32
CA VAL A 263 5.75 -2.90 5.34
C VAL A 263 6.50 -1.67 5.86
N GLU A 264 5.80 -0.64 6.33
CA GLU A 264 6.46 0.57 6.85
C GLU A 264 7.31 0.28 8.09
N LEU A 265 6.85 -0.57 9.01
CA LEU A 265 7.61 -0.95 10.21
C LEU A 265 8.93 -1.65 9.85
N ASN A 266 8.95 -2.49 8.81
CA ASN A 266 10.17 -3.13 8.32
C ASN A 266 11.08 -2.17 7.56
N ILE A 267 10.51 -1.25 6.77
CA ILE A 267 11.28 -0.24 6.04
C ILE A 267 11.98 0.74 6.98
N LEU A 268 11.31 1.10 8.08
CA LEU A 268 11.77 2.06 9.08
C LEU A 268 12.52 1.39 10.26
N GLU A 269 12.76 0.08 10.20
CA GLU A 269 13.33 -0.68 11.33
C GLU A 269 14.72 -0.18 11.76
N ASP A 270 15.53 0.26 10.79
CA ASP A 270 16.90 0.72 11.02
C ASP A 270 17.00 2.12 11.65
N ILE A 271 15.90 2.88 11.69
CA ILE A 271 15.84 4.18 12.37
C ILE A 271 15.16 4.10 13.75
N LEU A 272 14.71 2.91 14.16
CA LEU A 272 14.06 2.73 15.45
C LEU A 272 15.04 2.98 16.61
N ASN A 273 14.56 3.74 17.60
CA ASN A 273 15.26 3.98 18.85
C ASN A 273 14.34 3.70 20.06
N GLU A 274 14.87 3.83 21.28
CA GLU A 274 14.11 3.55 22.50
C GLU A 274 12.88 4.45 22.70
N GLN A 275 12.92 5.69 22.20
CA GLN A 275 11.75 6.58 22.21
C GLN A 275 10.67 6.09 21.25
N SER A 276 11.06 5.70 20.03
CA SER A 276 10.15 5.12 19.03
C SER A 276 9.50 3.83 19.55
N LYS A 277 10.27 2.94 20.21
CA LYS A 277 9.73 1.71 20.83
C LYS A 277 8.70 2.01 21.92
N LYS A 278 8.98 2.96 22.82
CA LYS A 278 8.02 3.40 23.85
C LYS A 278 6.76 4.01 23.25
N TRP A 279 6.88 4.72 22.13
CA TRP A 279 5.74 5.26 21.42
C TRP A 279 4.89 4.13 20.78
N LEU A 280 5.53 3.16 20.14
CA LEU A 280 4.87 1.97 19.59
C LEU A 280 4.17 1.13 20.66
N ASP A 281 4.76 1.00 21.85
CA ASP A 281 4.14 0.28 22.97
C ASP A 281 2.80 0.91 23.40
N LYS A 282 2.73 2.25 23.42
CA LYS A 282 1.47 2.96 23.67
C LYS A 282 0.43 2.74 22.56
N LYS A 283 0.88 2.50 21.33
CA LYS A 283 0.02 2.25 20.16
C LYS A 283 -0.50 0.82 20.09
N LEU A 284 0.13 -0.15 20.77
CA LEU A 284 -0.29 -1.56 20.73
C LEU A 284 -1.76 -1.77 21.07
N THR A 285 -2.30 -1.03 22.04
CA THR A 285 -3.72 -1.13 22.44
C THR A 285 -4.64 -0.77 21.28
N ALA A 286 -4.40 0.37 20.62
CA ALA A 286 -5.20 0.81 19.48
C ALA A 286 -5.09 -0.17 18.30
N ILE A 287 -3.87 -0.60 17.97
CA ILE A 287 -3.62 -1.59 16.90
C ILE A 287 -4.38 -2.91 17.17
N ARG A 288 -4.39 -3.37 18.42
CA ARG A 288 -5.14 -4.57 18.84
C ARG A 288 -6.65 -4.37 18.74
N GLU A 289 -7.17 -3.24 19.21
CA GLU A 289 -8.62 -2.93 19.16
C GLU A 289 -9.14 -2.83 17.74
N LEU A 290 -8.33 -2.27 16.83
CA LEU A 290 -8.60 -2.27 15.39
C LEU A 290 -8.52 -3.65 14.75
N GLY A 291 -7.95 -4.65 15.42
CA GLY A 291 -7.80 -6.01 14.89
C GLY A 291 -6.71 -6.14 13.82
N LEU A 292 -5.74 -5.22 13.79
CA LEU A 292 -4.61 -5.23 12.86
C LEU A 292 -3.57 -6.28 13.31
N SER A 293 -3.89 -7.54 13.01
CA SER A 293 -3.21 -8.72 13.56
C SER A 293 -1.71 -8.77 13.21
N TYR A 294 -1.35 -8.40 11.98
CA TYR A 294 0.04 -8.48 11.53
C TYR A 294 0.87 -7.33 12.08
N ALA A 295 0.31 -6.11 12.05
CA ALA A 295 0.90 -4.94 12.68
C ALA A 295 1.12 -5.19 14.17
N PHE A 296 0.11 -5.71 14.89
CA PHE A 296 0.23 -6.04 16.31
C PHE A 296 1.40 -6.99 16.58
N LYS A 297 1.52 -8.05 15.77
CA LYS A 297 2.61 -9.03 15.88
C LYS A 297 3.97 -8.38 15.58
N LYS A 298 4.08 -7.56 14.54
CA LYS A 298 5.34 -6.87 14.19
C LYS A 298 5.76 -5.90 15.29
N ILE A 299 4.85 -5.08 15.79
CA ILE A 299 5.13 -4.12 16.86
C ILE A 299 5.56 -4.85 18.14
N SER A 300 4.87 -5.96 18.48
CA SER A 300 5.24 -6.79 19.62
C SER A 300 6.66 -7.36 19.49
N GLN A 301 7.06 -7.80 18.30
CA GLN A 301 8.42 -8.28 18.03
C GLN A 301 9.46 -7.16 18.16
N ILE A 302 9.16 -5.95 17.67
CA ILE A 302 10.04 -4.78 17.80
C ILE A 302 10.29 -4.43 19.27
N ILE A 303 9.24 -4.44 20.10
CA ILE A 303 9.33 -4.03 21.50
C ILE A 303 9.98 -5.09 22.37
N ARG A 304 9.62 -6.36 22.20
CA ARG A 304 9.96 -7.46 23.12
C ARG A 304 11.15 -8.29 22.65
N GLY A 305 11.64 -8.10 21.43
CA GLY A 305 12.59 -9.02 20.79
C GLY A 305 11.93 -10.33 20.36
N ASN A 306 12.66 -11.18 19.65
CA ASN A 306 12.14 -12.39 18.98
C ASN A 306 11.65 -13.51 19.92
N GLU A 307 11.69 -13.36 21.24
CA GLU A 307 11.43 -14.45 22.19
C GLU A 307 9.94 -14.66 22.57
N TYR A 308 9.04 -13.71 22.27
CA TYR A 308 7.64 -13.79 22.77
C TYR A 308 6.56 -14.14 21.74
N ALA A 309 6.88 -14.24 20.45
CA ALA A 309 5.87 -14.48 19.40
C ALA A 309 5.26 -15.91 19.43
N GLN A 310 5.79 -16.83 20.24
CA GLN A 310 5.28 -18.20 20.38
C GLN A 310 4.32 -18.38 21.57
N ILE A 311 4.23 -17.44 22.51
CA ILE A 311 3.54 -17.67 23.79
C ILE A 311 2.05 -17.27 23.76
N GLN A 312 1.61 -16.45 22.80
CA GLN A 312 0.23 -15.92 22.79
C GLN A 312 -0.69 -16.44 21.66
N MET A 313 -0.24 -17.35 20.80
CA MET A 313 -1.13 -18.04 19.83
C MET A 313 -1.61 -19.41 20.31
N GLY A 314 -1.34 -19.75 21.57
CA GLY A 314 -1.65 -21.05 22.18
C GLY A 314 -2.67 -21.01 23.30
N ASN A 315 -3.63 -20.09 23.28
CA ASN A 315 -4.82 -20.09 24.13
C ASN A 315 -6.03 -19.62 23.33
#